data_AF-A0A4U0TJA0-F1
#
_entry.id   AF-A0A4U0TJA0-F1
#
_cell.length_a   1.000
_cell.length_b   1.000
_cell.length_c   1.000
_cell.angle_alpha   90.00
_cell.angle_beta   90.00
_cell.angle_gamma   90.00
#
_symmetry.space_group_name_H-M   'P 1'
#
loop_
_entity.id
_entity.type
_entity.pdbx_description
1 polymer ?
#
loop_
_entity_poly.entity_id
_entity_poly.type
_entity_poly.pdbx_seq_one_letter_code
_entity_poly.pdbx_strand_id
1 'polypeptide(L)'
;MAPATVTAPATHQQPSRKGKKAWRKNVDISAIQTGLEEVRDEIVKHGGVVAEKQADQLFATDLTGDAEIAKKQVFRKPSKADEIIGQRSAVPGLDGRKRKIDESAITPRESKRYKSGDYVSHKELLRLKSVADNAGGGVAVEESVAHDPWAPVTIIKDPRFTYLDEVLPARAPKT
;
A
#
# COMPACT_ATOMS: atom_id res chain seq x y z
N MET A 1 -27.71 18.82 -9.05
CA MET A 1 -28.69 17.76 -8.67
C MET A 1 -29.48 18.30 -7.50
N ALA A 2 -30.75 18.67 -7.70
CA ALA A 2 -31.60 19.19 -6.63
C ALA A 2 -32.03 18.03 -5.69
N PRO A 3 -32.09 18.24 -4.37
CA PRO A 3 -32.48 17.20 -3.42
C PRO A 3 -33.97 16.88 -3.57
N ALA A 4 -34.30 15.60 -3.67
CA ALA A 4 -35.68 15.11 -3.63
C ALA A 4 -36.33 15.53 -2.30
N THR A 5 -37.43 16.28 -2.38
CA THR A 5 -38.22 16.70 -1.24
C THR A 5 -38.89 15.48 -0.62
N VAL A 6 -38.38 15.01 0.52
CA VAL A 6 -38.98 13.95 1.32
C VAL A 6 -40.24 14.52 1.99
N THR A 7 -41.40 14.24 1.41
CA THR A 7 -42.69 14.60 2.01
C THR A 7 -43.02 13.63 3.16
N ALA A 8 -43.60 14.14 4.23
CA ALA A 8 -44.06 13.32 5.35
C ALA A 8 -45.12 12.31 4.87
N PRO A 9 -45.18 11.09 5.46
CA PRO A 9 -46.16 10.09 5.07
C PRO A 9 -47.57 10.62 5.30
N ALA A 10 -48.29 10.87 4.20
CA ALA A 10 -49.65 11.37 4.25
C ALA A 10 -50.58 10.25 4.75
N THR A 11 -51.28 10.51 5.86
CA THR A 11 -52.37 9.63 6.30
C THR A 11 -53.52 9.74 5.30
N HIS A 12 -54.08 8.62 4.85
CA HIS A 12 -55.16 8.60 3.87
C HIS A 12 -56.35 9.42 4.37
N GLN A 13 -56.66 10.51 3.66
CA GLN A 13 -57.77 11.39 4.01
C GLN A 13 -59.07 10.60 3.88
N GLN A 14 -59.79 10.41 4.98
CA GLN A 14 -61.10 9.76 4.99
C GLN A 14 -62.19 10.82 4.80
N PRO A 15 -62.78 10.94 3.60
CA PRO A 15 -63.84 11.90 3.39
C PRO A 15 -65.13 11.30 3.94
N SER A 16 -65.69 11.96 4.95
CA SER A 16 -67.12 11.95 5.28
C SER A 16 -67.54 11.19 6.54
N ARG A 17 -68.35 11.91 7.31
CA ARG A 17 -69.27 11.47 8.37
C ARG A 17 -70.42 10.62 7.79
N LYS A 18 -70.11 9.61 6.99
CA LYS A 18 -71.09 8.79 6.28
C LYS A 18 -71.30 7.50 7.07
N GLY A 19 -72.52 7.25 7.53
CA GLY A 19 -72.84 6.13 8.44
C GLY A 19 -72.46 4.74 7.90
N LYS A 20 -72.66 3.69 8.72
CA LYS A 20 -72.20 2.30 8.48
C LYS A 20 -72.46 1.76 7.05
N LYS A 21 -73.59 2.09 6.42
CA LYS A 21 -73.92 1.65 5.05
C LYS A 21 -72.99 2.23 3.99
N ALA A 22 -72.49 3.45 4.19
CA ALA A 22 -71.52 4.07 3.30
C ALA A 22 -70.09 3.62 3.56
N TRP A 23 -69.71 3.33 4.81
CA TRP A 23 -68.41 2.74 5.12
C TRP A 23 -68.23 1.38 4.43
N ARG A 24 -69.29 0.56 4.38
CA ARG A 24 -69.29 -0.71 3.61
C ARG A 24 -69.01 -0.55 2.12
N LYS A 25 -69.14 0.66 1.55
CA LYS A 25 -68.88 0.94 0.13
C LYS A 25 -67.48 1.54 -0.12
N ASN A 26 -66.86 2.10 0.91
CA ASN A 26 -65.52 2.66 0.86
C ASN A 26 -64.57 1.83 1.74
N VAL A 27 -64.71 0.50 1.71
CA VAL A 27 -63.75 -0.38 2.35
C VAL A 27 -62.48 -0.32 1.50
N ASP A 28 -61.38 0.06 2.12
CA ASP A 28 -60.09 0.10 1.44
C ASP A 28 -59.61 -1.34 1.22
N ILE A 29 -59.44 -1.70 -0.05
CA ILE A 29 -58.96 -3.00 -0.51
C ILE A 29 -57.60 -2.83 -1.22
N SER A 30 -57.03 -1.60 -1.22
CA SER A 30 -55.79 -1.29 -1.93
C SER A 30 -54.65 -2.24 -1.58
N ALA A 31 -54.42 -2.51 -0.29
CA ALA A 31 -53.38 -3.44 0.16
C ALA A 31 -53.55 -4.88 -0.38
N ILE A 32 -54.79 -5.36 -0.48
CA ILE A 32 -55.09 -6.69 -1.01
C ILE A 32 -54.89 -6.71 -2.53
N GLN A 33 -55.33 -5.63 -3.20
CA GLN A 33 -55.18 -5.45 -4.64
C GLN A 33 -53.70 -5.39 -5.03
N THR A 34 -52.90 -4.57 -4.35
CA THR A 34 -51.46 -4.43 -4.61
C THR A 34 -50.73 -5.74 -4.36
N GLY A 35 -51.03 -6.46 -3.27
CA GLY A 35 -50.44 -7.77 -3.02
C GLY A 35 -50.78 -8.80 -4.11
N LEU A 36 -52.02 -8.81 -4.61
CA LEU A 36 -52.42 -9.67 -5.74
C LEU A 36 -51.74 -9.28 -7.06
N GLU A 37 -51.54 -7.99 -7.30
CA GLU A 37 -50.83 -7.49 -8.48
C GLU A 37 -49.34 -7.82 -8.41
N GLU A 38 -48.70 -7.65 -7.26
CA GLU A 38 -47.30 -8.04 -7.01
C GLU A 38 -47.09 -9.54 -7.27
N VAL A 39 -47.95 -10.40 -6.71
CA VAL A 39 -47.86 -11.85 -6.95
C VAL A 39 -48.03 -12.20 -8.43
N ARG A 40 -48.93 -11.52 -9.16
CA ARG A 40 -49.07 -11.74 -10.62
C ARG A 40 -47.82 -11.29 -11.37
N ASP A 41 -47.28 -10.14 -11.03
CA ASP A 41 -46.05 -9.60 -11.61
C ASP A 41 -44.87 -10.54 -11.39
N GLU A 42 -44.74 -11.11 -10.19
CA GLU A 42 -43.75 -12.12 -9.87
C GLU A 42 -43.90 -13.38 -10.74
N ILE A 43 -45.14 -13.86 -10.91
CA ILE A 43 -45.44 -15.00 -11.77
C ILE A 43 -45.07 -14.71 -13.22
N VAL A 44 -45.39 -13.53 -13.75
CA VAL A 44 -45.08 -13.14 -15.14
C VAL A 44 -43.59 -12.99 -15.37
N LYS A 45 -42.88 -12.29 -14.47
CA LYS A 45 -41.46 -11.94 -14.63
C LYS A 45 -40.54 -13.11 -14.32
N HIS A 46 -40.81 -13.83 -13.23
CA HIS A 46 -39.93 -14.88 -12.73
C HIS A 46 -40.46 -16.28 -13.02
N GLY A 47 -41.70 -16.44 -13.50
CA GLY A 47 -42.32 -17.75 -13.75
C GLY A 47 -42.90 -18.43 -12.51
N GLY A 48 -43.10 -17.69 -11.41
CA GLY A 48 -43.65 -18.20 -10.14
C GLY A 48 -43.37 -17.27 -8.96
N VAL A 49 -43.99 -17.53 -7.81
CA VAL A 49 -43.86 -16.73 -6.58
C VAL A 49 -42.41 -16.73 -6.10
N VAL A 50 -41.89 -15.54 -5.76
CA VAL A 50 -40.48 -15.39 -5.37
C VAL A 50 -40.16 -16.12 -4.06
N ALA A 51 -41.07 -16.10 -3.10
CA ALA A 51 -40.89 -16.71 -1.78
C ALA A 51 -40.74 -18.24 -1.80
N GLU A 52 -41.25 -18.91 -2.83
CA GLU A 52 -41.20 -20.38 -2.95
C GLU A 52 -39.95 -20.88 -3.68
N LYS A 53 -39.22 -19.98 -4.34
CA LYS A 53 -38.06 -20.35 -5.15
C LYS A 53 -36.80 -20.49 -4.31
N GLN A 54 -35.99 -21.47 -4.69
CA GLN A 54 -34.65 -21.65 -4.14
C GLN A 54 -33.76 -20.46 -4.52
N ALA A 55 -32.89 -20.03 -3.60
CA ALA A 55 -31.98 -18.90 -3.82
C ALA A 55 -31.10 -19.10 -5.08
N ASP A 56 -30.71 -20.35 -5.37
CA ASP A 56 -29.91 -20.71 -6.54
C ASP A 56 -30.58 -20.40 -7.88
N GLN A 57 -31.92 -20.33 -7.92
CA GLN A 57 -32.67 -19.97 -9.13
C GLN A 57 -32.84 -18.46 -9.28
N LEU A 58 -32.78 -17.73 -8.16
CA LEU A 58 -32.91 -16.27 -8.11
C LEU A 58 -31.59 -15.57 -8.38
N PHE A 59 -30.48 -16.16 -7.94
CA PHE A 59 -29.16 -15.58 -7.99
C PHE A 59 -28.14 -16.57 -8.55
N ALA A 60 -27.32 -16.12 -9.50
CA ALA A 60 -26.13 -16.84 -9.92
C ALA A 60 -24.93 -16.27 -9.16
N THR A 61 -24.20 -17.13 -8.44
CA THR A 61 -22.92 -16.76 -7.84
C THR A 61 -21.82 -16.89 -8.88
N ASP A 62 -21.46 -15.78 -9.51
CA ASP A 62 -20.30 -15.75 -10.40
C ASP A 62 -19.02 -15.78 -9.56
N LEU A 63 -18.43 -16.96 -9.47
CA LEU A 63 -17.15 -17.19 -8.79
C LEU A 63 -15.96 -17.09 -9.75
N THR A 64 -16.22 -16.92 -11.05
CA THR A 64 -15.24 -16.98 -12.12
C THR A 64 -15.01 -15.59 -12.71
N GLY A 65 -13.88 -14.98 -12.35
CA GLY A 65 -13.47 -13.71 -12.97
C GLY A 65 -13.06 -13.88 -14.44
N ASP A 66 -13.25 -12.84 -15.24
CA ASP A 66 -12.84 -12.81 -16.65
C ASP A 66 -11.33 -13.07 -16.83
N ALA A 67 -11.01 -14.20 -17.44
CA ALA A 67 -9.62 -14.61 -17.71
C ALA A 67 -8.88 -13.62 -18.62
N GLU A 68 -9.60 -12.86 -19.45
CA GLU A 68 -9.03 -11.82 -20.30
C GLU A 68 -8.59 -10.57 -19.51
N ILE A 69 -9.34 -10.19 -18.48
CA ILE A 69 -9.00 -9.07 -17.62
C ILE A 69 -7.77 -9.42 -16.79
N ALA A 70 -7.71 -10.65 -16.26
CA ALA A 70 -6.53 -11.15 -15.55
C ALA A 70 -5.26 -11.06 -16.42
N LYS A 71 -5.34 -11.47 -17.71
CA LYS A 71 -4.22 -11.34 -18.65
C LYS A 71 -3.84 -9.87 -18.87
N LYS A 72 -4.80 -8.97 -19.11
CA LYS A 72 -4.55 -7.54 -19.33
C LYS A 72 -3.94 -6.82 -18.12
N GLN A 73 -4.29 -7.25 -16.91
CA GLN A 73 -3.81 -6.65 -15.65
C GLN A 73 -2.32 -6.93 -15.42
N VAL A 74 -1.85 -8.14 -15.75
CA VAL A 74 -0.45 -8.58 -15.54
C VAL A 74 0.55 -7.78 -16.37
N PHE A 75 0.14 -7.27 -17.54
CA PHE A 75 1.04 -6.52 -18.42
C PHE A 75 1.25 -5.06 -18.01
N ARG A 76 0.56 -4.57 -16.96
CA ARG A 76 0.77 -3.21 -16.47
C ARG A 76 1.89 -3.18 -15.46
N LYS A 77 2.74 -2.14 -15.55
CA LYS A 77 3.75 -1.86 -14.51
C LYS A 77 3.02 -1.80 -13.15
N PRO A 78 3.48 -2.55 -12.13
CA PRO A 78 2.86 -2.53 -10.82
C PRO A 78 2.82 -1.10 -10.28
N SER A 79 1.79 -0.79 -9.49
CA SER A 79 1.71 0.52 -8.83
C SER A 79 2.93 0.71 -7.94
N LYS A 80 3.33 1.97 -7.68
CA LYS A 80 4.49 2.21 -6.80
C LYS A 80 4.24 1.66 -5.40
N ALA A 81 2.99 1.60 -4.96
CA ALA A 81 2.60 0.98 -3.70
C ALA A 81 2.91 -0.53 -3.68
N ASP A 82 2.52 -1.26 -4.74
CA ASP A 82 2.82 -2.70 -4.86
C ASP A 82 4.32 -2.96 -5.02
N GLU A 83 5.03 -2.07 -5.71
CA GLU A 83 6.49 -2.12 -5.82
C GLU A 83 7.16 -1.95 -4.45
N ILE A 84 6.70 -1.01 -3.62
CA ILE A 84 7.20 -0.78 -2.26
C ILE A 84 6.90 -1.99 -1.36
N ILE A 85 5.71 -2.58 -1.47
CA ILE A 85 5.31 -3.77 -0.69
C ILE A 85 6.11 -5.01 -1.14
N GLY A 86 6.37 -5.15 -2.44
CA GLY A 86 7.14 -6.24 -3.03
C GLY A 86 8.65 -6.13 -2.82
N GLN A 87 9.16 -4.91 -2.63
CA GLN A 87 10.55 -4.63 -2.25
C GLN A 87 10.80 -5.05 -0.78
N ARG A 88 10.88 -6.35 -0.56
CA ARG A 88 11.47 -6.90 0.65
C ARG A 88 12.96 -6.53 0.64
N SER A 89 13.44 -5.90 1.73
CA SER A 89 14.84 -5.52 1.88
C SER A 89 15.75 -6.72 1.62
N ALA A 90 16.84 -6.51 0.88
CA ALA A 90 17.88 -7.54 0.67
C ALA A 90 18.53 -7.98 1.99
N VAL A 91 18.36 -7.18 3.05
CA VAL A 91 18.73 -7.54 4.41
C VAL A 91 17.61 -8.38 5.01
N PRO A 92 17.87 -9.66 5.37
CA PRO A 92 16.90 -10.46 6.09
C PRO A 92 16.56 -9.79 7.41
N GLY A 93 15.27 -9.81 7.77
CA GLY A 93 14.84 -9.29 9.07
C GLY A 93 15.64 -9.96 10.20
N LEU A 94 16.15 -9.15 11.13
CA LEU A 94 16.86 -9.65 12.29
C LEU A 94 15.90 -10.58 13.05
N ASP A 95 16.29 -11.86 13.15
CA ASP A 95 15.55 -12.84 13.94
C ASP A 95 15.44 -12.31 15.37
N GLY A 96 14.21 -12.01 15.82
CA GLY A 96 13.91 -11.51 17.16
C GLY A 96 14.23 -12.53 18.26
N ARG A 97 14.69 -13.72 17.89
CA ARG A 97 15.18 -14.72 18.83
C ARG A 97 16.55 -14.33 19.37
N LYS A 98 16.63 -14.16 20.69
CA LYS A 98 17.89 -14.00 21.42
C LYS A 98 18.78 -15.24 21.17
N ARG A 99 19.75 -15.13 20.27
CA ARG A 99 20.82 -16.14 20.14
C ARG A 99 21.67 -16.09 21.40
N LYS A 100 21.92 -17.26 22.01
CA LYS A 100 22.97 -17.38 23.02
C LYS A 100 24.31 -17.09 22.30
N ILE A 101 25.12 -16.22 22.88
CA ILE A 101 26.42 -15.84 22.32
C ILE A 101 27.33 -17.07 22.41
N ASP A 102 27.75 -17.60 21.27
CA ASP A 102 28.82 -18.61 21.21
C ASP A 102 30.16 -17.87 21.24
N GLU A 103 30.86 -17.95 22.37
CA GLU A 103 32.14 -17.27 22.66
C GLU A 103 33.29 -17.63 21.69
N SER A 104 33.10 -18.63 20.82
CA SER A 104 34.10 -19.08 19.84
C SER A 104 34.33 -18.15 18.64
N ALA A 105 33.55 -17.07 18.50
CA ALA A 105 33.68 -16.12 17.39
C ALA A 105 34.56 -14.89 17.71
N ILE A 106 34.98 -14.72 18.97
CA ILE A 106 35.72 -13.51 19.41
C ILE A 106 37.25 -13.76 19.47
N THR A 107 37.70 -15.01 19.50
CA THR A 107 39.14 -15.33 19.52
C THR A 107 39.64 -15.73 18.11
N PRO A 108 40.67 -15.07 17.55
CA PRO A 108 41.31 -15.55 16.34
C PRO A 108 41.91 -16.94 16.58
N ARG A 109 41.64 -17.90 15.68
CA ARG A 109 42.28 -19.22 15.72
C ARG A 109 43.79 -19.07 15.55
N GLU A 110 44.53 -19.19 16.65
CA GLU A 110 45.98 -19.36 16.62
C GLU A 110 46.29 -20.64 15.85
N SER A 111 46.85 -20.47 14.64
CA SER A 111 47.42 -21.60 13.93
C SER A 111 48.57 -22.18 14.76
N LYS A 112 48.64 -23.51 14.86
CA LYS A 112 49.59 -24.31 15.65
C LYS A 112 51.10 -24.04 15.39
N ARG A 113 51.46 -23.02 14.60
CA ARG A 113 52.85 -22.70 14.25
C ARG A 113 53.53 -21.68 15.17
N TYR A 114 52.81 -21.08 16.12
CA TYR A 114 53.37 -20.10 17.06
C TYR A 114 53.81 -20.70 18.42
N LYS A 115 53.85 -22.05 18.53
CA LYS A 115 54.08 -22.73 19.82
C LYS A 115 55.56 -22.92 20.21
N SER A 116 56.48 -22.77 19.27
CA SER A 116 57.92 -22.87 19.50
C SER A 116 58.53 -21.49 19.25
N GLY A 117 58.89 -20.80 20.34
CA GLY A 117 59.15 -19.35 20.44
C GLY A 117 60.32 -18.76 19.64
N ASP A 118 60.73 -19.40 18.55
CA ASP A 118 61.79 -18.93 17.65
C ASP A 118 61.28 -18.17 16.41
N TYR A 119 59.96 -18.12 16.17
CA TYR A 119 59.40 -17.50 14.96
C TYR A 119 58.68 -16.17 15.25
N VAL A 120 59.25 -15.07 14.75
CA VAL A 120 58.62 -13.74 14.73
C VAL A 120 57.70 -13.64 13.51
N SER A 121 56.55 -12.98 13.67
CA SER A 121 55.59 -12.80 12.57
C SER A 121 56.20 -11.96 11.43
N HIS A 122 55.86 -12.27 10.17
CA HIS A 122 56.39 -11.54 9.01
C HIS A 122 56.11 -10.02 9.09
N LYS A 123 54.97 -9.65 9.69
CA LYS A 123 54.59 -8.25 9.93
C LYS A 123 55.51 -7.57 10.94
N GLU A 124 55.88 -8.25 12.02
CA GLU A 124 56.84 -7.72 13.00
C GLU A 124 58.25 -7.67 12.46
N LEU A 125 58.66 -8.62 11.60
CA LEU A 125 59.95 -8.56 10.92
C LEU A 125 60.06 -7.28 10.05
N LEU A 126 59.02 -6.95 9.28
CA LEU A 126 59.00 -5.73 8.47
C LEU A 126 59.01 -4.47 9.34
N ARG A 127 58.25 -4.46 10.44
CA ARG A 127 58.25 -3.35 11.39
C ARG A 127 59.62 -3.18 12.06
N LEU A 128 60.25 -4.27 12.49
CA LEU A 128 61.58 -4.23 13.11
C LEU A 128 62.63 -3.77 12.11
N LYS A 129 62.55 -4.19 10.84
CA LYS A 129 63.41 -3.69 9.78
C LYS A 129 63.25 -2.18 9.58
N SER A 130 62.00 -1.67 9.49
CA SER A 130 61.77 -0.23 9.34
C SER A 130 62.23 0.60 10.55
N VAL A 131 62.16 0.03 11.75
CA VAL A 131 62.60 0.68 13.00
C VAL A 131 64.14 0.66 13.11
N ALA A 132 64.77 -0.46 12.74
CA ALA A 132 66.23 -0.61 12.73
C ALA A 132 66.89 0.28 11.67
N ASP A 133 66.25 0.45 10.51
CA ASP A 133 66.73 1.32 9.45
C ASP A 133 66.52 2.82 9.77
N ASN A 134 65.89 3.17 10.91
CA ASN A 134 65.65 4.54 11.41
C ASN A 134 65.09 5.52 10.34
N ALA A 135 64.40 5.00 9.32
CA ALA A 135 64.05 5.74 8.10
C ALA A 135 62.65 6.38 8.12
N GLY A 136 61.92 6.31 9.24
CA GLY A 136 60.52 6.74 9.30
C GLY A 136 60.13 7.33 10.65
N GLY A 137 60.82 8.37 11.08
CA GLY A 137 60.28 9.26 12.12
C GLY A 137 58.97 9.87 11.64
N GLY A 138 57.90 9.67 12.42
CA GLY A 138 56.67 10.48 12.44
C GLY A 138 55.83 10.53 11.15
N VAL A 139 54.74 9.75 11.08
CA VAL A 139 53.71 9.96 10.05
C VAL A 139 52.84 11.16 10.45
N ALA A 140 53.03 12.29 9.77
CA ALA A 140 52.06 13.39 9.75
C ALA A 140 50.90 13.03 8.81
N VAL A 141 49.68 13.18 9.31
CA VAL A 141 48.43 12.99 8.57
C VAL A 141 47.98 14.38 8.11
N GLU A 142 47.95 14.64 6.80
CA GLU A 142 47.36 15.87 6.25
C GLU A 142 45.83 15.79 6.22
N GLU A 143 45.19 16.85 6.68
CA GLU A 143 43.74 16.98 6.88
C GLU A 143 42.99 17.08 5.55
N SER A 144 42.00 16.20 5.36
CA SER A 144 41.05 16.24 4.27
C SER A 144 40.19 17.51 4.30
N VAL A 145 40.11 18.20 3.17
CA VAL A 145 39.22 19.33 2.85
C VAL A 145 37.80 19.12 3.43
N ALA A 146 37.34 20.07 4.25
CA ALA A 146 36.03 20.06 4.88
C ALA A 146 34.90 20.20 3.84
N HIS A 147 34.23 19.10 3.54
CA HIS A 147 32.99 19.10 2.75
C HIS A 147 31.83 19.55 3.67
N ASP A 148 31.38 20.79 3.52
CA ASP A 148 30.23 21.33 4.27
C ASP A 148 28.91 20.95 3.58
N PRO A 149 28.09 20.05 4.18
CA PRO A 149 26.83 19.58 3.60
C PRO A 149 25.69 20.61 3.65
N TRP A 150 25.88 21.76 4.31
CA TRP A 150 24.88 22.82 4.41
C TRP A 150 25.24 24.11 3.66
N ALA A 151 26.36 24.12 2.94
CA ALA A 151 26.69 25.25 2.07
C ALA A 151 25.59 25.44 1.01
N PRO A 152 25.14 26.69 0.74
CA PRO A 152 24.15 26.94 -0.28
C PRO A 152 24.69 26.51 -1.64
N VAL A 153 23.99 25.58 -2.29
CA VAL A 153 24.37 25.06 -3.62
C VAL A 153 24.28 26.19 -4.63
N THR A 154 25.44 26.61 -5.16
CA THR A 154 25.48 27.55 -6.27
C THR A 154 25.07 26.81 -7.55
N ILE A 155 23.92 27.18 -8.10
CA ILE A 155 23.43 26.60 -9.36
C ILE A 155 24.26 27.22 -10.50
N ILE A 156 25.27 26.49 -10.98
CA ILE A 156 26.07 26.88 -12.14
C ILE A 156 25.21 26.66 -13.39
N LYS A 157 24.87 27.75 -14.10
CA LYS A 157 24.12 27.67 -15.37
C LYS A 157 25.09 27.34 -16.50
N ASP A 158 24.85 26.24 -17.20
CA ASP A 158 25.65 25.87 -18.36
C ASP A 158 25.41 26.84 -19.52
N PRO A 159 26.47 27.34 -20.20
CA PRO A 159 26.34 28.28 -21.31
C PRO A 159 25.66 27.67 -22.54
N ARG A 160 25.52 26.34 -22.58
CA ARG A 160 24.88 25.59 -23.67
C ARG A 160 23.34 25.64 -23.60
N PHE A 161 22.75 25.94 -22.45
CA PHE A 161 21.30 25.86 -22.21
C PHE A 161 20.65 27.22 -21.98
N THR A 162 21.15 28.26 -22.64
CA THR A 162 20.65 29.65 -22.54
C THR A 162 19.30 29.88 -23.23
N TYR A 163 18.83 28.92 -24.03
CA TYR A 163 17.55 28.98 -24.76
C TYR A 163 16.39 28.32 -24.00
N LEU A 164 16.63 27.73 -22.83
CA LEU A 164 15.60 27.13 -22.00
C LEU A 164 15.06 28.18 -21.03
N ASP A 165 13.75 28.40 -21.08
CA ASP A 165 13.07 29.28 -20.12
C ASP A 165 13.19 28.71 -18.69
N GLU A 166 13.46 29.60 -17.73
CA GLU A 166 13.55 29.20 -16.33
C GLU A 166 12.19 28.73 -15.82
N VAL A 167 12.18 27.62 -15.06
CA VAL A 167 10.95 27.08 -14.50
C VAL A 167 10.34 28.09 -13.54
N LEU A 168 9.15 28.58 -13.89
CA LEU A 168 8.42 29.52 -13.04
C LEU A 168 8.05 28.85 -11.71
N PRO A 169 8.13 29.59 -10.59
CA PRO A 169 7.71 29.06 -9.29
C PRO A 169 6.21 28.76 -9.30
N ALA A 170 5.80 27.72 -8.56
CA ALA A 170 4.41 27.30 -8.47
C ALA A 170 3.53 28.45 -7.95
N ARG A 171 2.59 28.92 -8.79
CA ARG A 171 1.63 29.96 -8.42
C ARG A 171 0.39 29.33 -7.78
N ALA A 172 0.03 29.77 -6.59
CA ALA A 172 -1.22 29.38 -5.95
C ALA A 172 -2.44 29.80 -6.80
N PRO A 173 -3.55 29.04 -6.78
CA PRO A 173 -4.76 29.39 -7.52
C PRO A 173 -5.36 30.70 -7.00
N LYS A 174 -5.95 31.50 -7.91
CA LYS A 174 -6.72 32.69 -7.55
C LYS A 174 -8.02 32.24 -6.86
N THR A 175 -8.17 32.64 -5.60
CA THR A 175 -9.45 32.63 -4.85
C THR A 175 -10.38 33.71 -5.33
#